data_AF-A0A2E8R9L6-F1
#
_entry.id   AF-A0A2E8R9L6-F1
#
_cell.length_a   1.000
_cell.length_b   1.000
_cell.length_c   1.000
_cell.angle_alpha   90.00
_cell.angle_beta   90.00
_cell.angle_gamma   90.00
#
_symmetry.space_group_name_H-M   'P 1'
#
loop_
_entity.id
_entity.type
_entity.pdbx_description
1 polymer ?
#
loop_
_entity_poly.entity_id
_entity_poly.type
_entity_poly.pdbx_seq_one_letter_code
_entity_poly.pdbx_strand_id
1 'polypeptide(L)'
;MHKMKDGKVVQFIGFRGEEYNSAVKIWGEPDFIHPVNDYRANVEIDWENDIIIFAGKERPGVKRFYRREYADMNLKGTKWLDY
;
A
#
# COMPACT_ATOMS: atom_id res chain seq x y z
N MET A 1 17.26 -5.09 -5.45
CA MET A 1 16.84 -6.37 -4.85
C MET A 1 15.87 -6.02 -3.74
N HIS A 2 14.56 -6.17 -3.99
CA HIS A 2 13.52 -5.91 -2.99
C HIS A 2 13.76 -6.79 -1.76
N LYS A 3 13.75 -6.19 -0.57
CA LYS A 3 13.96 -6.93 0.68
C LYS A 3 12.61 -7.47 1.15
N MET A 4 12.23 -8.63 0.62
CA MET A 4 11.06 -9.37 1.11
C MET A 4 11.24 -9.71 2.60
N LYS A 5 10.20 -9.51 3.41
CA LYS A 5 10.22 -9.87 4.84
C LYS A 5 9.93 -11.36 4.98
N ASP A 6 10.90 -12.13 5.46
CA ASP A 6 10.78 -13.59 5.65
C ASP A 6 10.34 -14.36 4.39
N GLY A 7 10.71 -13.84 3.20
CA GLY A 7 10.31 -14.40 1.91
C GLY A 7 8.91 -14.02 1.45
N LYS A 8 8.22 -13.12 2.15
CA LYS A 8 6.88 -12.62 1.79
C LYS A 8 6.94 -11.18 1.27
N VAL A 9 6.05 -10.89 0.32
CA VAL A 9 5.81 -9.54 -0.19
C VAL A 9 4.98 -8.76 0.84
N VAL A 10 5.39 -7.54 1.15
CA VAL A 10 4.73 -6.62 2.06
C VAL A 10 4.02 -5.53 1.25
N GLN A 11 2.70 -5.44 1.38
CA GLN A 11 1.89 -4.44 0.68
C GLN A 11 1.26 -3.46 1.65
N PHE A 12 1.47 -2.16 1.43
CA PHE A 12 0.89 -1.09 2.24
C PHE A 12 -0.30 -0.47 1.52
N ILE A 13 -1.47 -0.38 2.17
CA ILE A 13 -2.69 0.12 1.55
C ILE A 13 -3.29 1.27 2.37
N GLY A 14 -3.54 2.42 1.74
CA GLY A 14 -4.25 3.53 2.39
C GLY A 14 -3.39 4.48 3.20
N PHE A 15 -2.06 4.35 3.15
CA PHE A 15 -1.12 5.20 3.88
C PHE A 15 -1.06 6.61 3.28
N ARG A 16 -1.09 7.64 4.12
CA ARG A 16 -1.13 9.06 3.75
C ARG A 16 -0.32 9.99 4.65
N GLY A 17 0.18 9.53 5.79
CA GLY A 17 0.96 10.34 6.72
C GLY A 17 1.91 9.53 7.60
N GLU A 18 2.08 9.99 8.84
CA GLU A 18 3.05 9.45 9.81
C GLU A 18 2.85 7.97 10.17
N GLU A 19 1.66 7.43 9.93
CA GLU A 19 1.40 6.01 10.09
C GLU A 19 2.29 5.15 9.17
N TYR A 20 2.76 5.69 8.03
CA TYR A 20 3.75 5.05 7.17
C TYR A 20 5.08 4.83 7.90
N ASN A 21 5.62 5.90 8.49
CA ASN A 21 6.88 5.85 9.23
C ASN A 21 6.82 4.87 10.41
N SER A 22 5.65 4.79 11.04
CA SER A 22 5.41 3.84 12.13
C SER A 22 5.36 2.39 11.63
N ALA A 23 4.68 2.14 10.51
CA ALA A 23 4.62 0.81 9.91
C ALA A 23 6.00 0.34 9.41
N VAL A 24 6.78 1.22 8.80
CA VAL A 24 8.14 0.89 8.32
C VAL A 24 9.05 0.44 9.46
N LYS A 25 8.94 1.00 10.66
CA LYS A 25 9.73 0.58 11.82
C LYS A 25 9.46 -0.87 12.27
N ILE A 26 8.28 -1.40 11.98
CA ILE A 26 7.85 -2.74 12.40
C ILE A 26 8.01 -3.75 11.25
N TRP A 27 7.57 -3.35 10.07
CA TRP A 27 7.44 -4.23 8.90
C TRP A 27 8.59 -4.10 7.91
N GLY A 28 9.35 -3.00 7.95
CA GLY A 28 10.29 -2.61 6.90
C GLY A 28 9.61 -1.76 5.82
N GLU A 29 10.39 -1.37 4.80
CA GLU A 29 9.83 -0.71 3.62
C GLU A 29 8.90 -1.69 2.87
N PRO A 30 7.72 -1.25 2.41
CA PRO A 30 6.84 -2.11 1.65
C PRO A 30 7.43 -2.43 0.28
N ASP A 31 7.10 -3.61 -0.23
CA ASP A 31 7.41 -3.97 -1.60
C ASP A 31 6.50 -3.21 -2.59
N PHE A 32 5.21 -3.06 -2.23
CA PHE A 32 4.22 -2.31 -2.99
C PHE A 32 3.38 -1.41 -2.10
N ILE A 33 2.94 -0.28 -2.67
CA ILE A 33 2.06 0.67 -1.99
C ILE A 33 0.86 1.05 -2.84
N HIS A 34 -0.31 0.78 -2.28
CA HIS A 34 -1.58 1.13 -2.89
C HIS A 34 -2.22 2.32 -2.19
N PRO A 35 -2.67 3.33 -2.93
CA PRO A 35 -3.37 4.43 -2.32
C PRO A 35 -4.70 3.95 -1.71
N VAL A 36 -5.39 2.98 -2.29
CA VAL A 36 -6.69 2.48 -1.82
C VAL A 36 -6.83 0.98 -2.04
N ASN A 37 -7.70 0.34 -1.27
CA ASN A 37 -8.10 -1.05 -1.52
C ASN A 37 -9.09 -1.11 -2.69
N ASP A 38 -8.58 -1.04 -3.91
CA ASP A 38 -9.38 -1.07 -5.14
C ASP A 38 -9.19 -2.36 -5.94
N TYR A 39 -9.87 -2.46 -7.07
CA TYR A 39 -9.79 -3.64 -7.93
C TYR A 39 -8.36 -3.96 -8.36
N ARG A 40 -7.54 -2.95 -8.65
CA ARG A 40 -6.16 -3.16 -9.10
C ARG A 40 -5.31 -3.74 -7.98
N ALA A 41 -5.37 -3.14 -6.79
CA ALA A 41 -4.68 -3.65 -5.61
C ALA A 41 -5.07 -5.12 -5.35
N ASN A 42 -6.37 -5.45 -5.44
CA ASN A 42 -6.84 -6.82 -5.21
C ASN A 42 -6.34 -7.85 -6.25
N VAL A 43 -5.99 -7.41 -7.46
CA VAL A 43 -5.42 -8.29 -8.51
C VAL A 43 -3.93 -8.51 -8.30
N GLU A 44 -3.22 -7.53 -7.75
CA GLU A 44 -1.78 -7.60 -7.49
C GLU A 44 -1.45 -8.26 -6.13
N ILE A 45 -2.44 -8.37 -5.23
CA ILE A 45 -2.29 -9.01 -3.92
C ILE A 45 -2.46 -10.52 -4.01
N ASP A 46 -1.48 -11.26 -3.51
CA ASP A 46 -1.65 -12.66 -3.13
C ASP A 46 -2.20 -12.72 -1.69
N TRP A 47 -3.51 -12.92 -1.56
CA TRP A 47 -4.21 -12.91 -0.28
C TRP A 47 -3.82 -14.05 0.67
N GLU A 48 -3.16 -15.09 0.18
CA GLU A 48 -2.73 -16.23 1.00
C GLU A 48 -1.28 -16.05 1.47
N ASN A 49 -0.43 -15.43 0.65
CA ASN A 49 1.01 -15.39 0.89
C ASN A 49 1.53 -14.03 1.34
N ASP A 50 0.92 -12.92 0.88
CA ASP A 50 1.39 -11.56 1.16
C ASP A 50 1.09 -11.10 2.58
N ILE A 51 1.89 -10.16 3.06
CA ILE A 51 1.61 -9.39 4.29
C ILE A 51 0.98 -8.07 3.89
N ILE A 52 -0.30 -7.91 4.18
CA ILE A 52 -1.07 -6.73 3.80
C ILE A 52 -1.34 -5.86 5.02
N ILE A 53 -0.83 -4.63 5.01
CA ILE A 53 -1.06 -3.66 6.08
C ILE A 53 -2.02 -2.58 5.58
N PHE A 54 -3.12 -2.39 6.28
CA PHE A 54 -4.13 -1.37 5.98
C PHE A 54 -3.98 -0.16 6.90
N ALA A 55 -4.14 1.03 6.34
CA ALA A 55 -4.15 2.30 7.05
C ALA A 55 -5.39 3.14 6.74
N GLY A 56 -5.64 4.15 7.58
CA GLY A 56 -6.73 5.09 7.41
C GLY A 56 -8.11 4.43 7.46
N LYS A 57 -8.85 4.50 6.34
CA LYS A 57 -10.19 3.91 6.20
C LYS A 57 -10.20 2.68 5.30
N GLU A 58 -9.04 2.09 5.01
CA GLU A 58 -8.93 0.87 4.22
C GLU A 58 -9.01 -0.36 5.13
N ARG A 59 -9.56 -1.45 4.59
CA ARG A 59 -9.79 -2.71 5.31
C ARG A 59 -10.04 -3.85 4.32
N PRO A 60 -9.78 -5.11 4.71
CA PRO A 60 -10.12 -6.27 3.89
C PRO A 60 -11.63 -6.31 3.60
N GLY A 61 -11.99 -6.86 2.44
CA GLY A 61 -13.39 -7.02 2.01
C GLY A 61 -14.10 -5.74 1.57
N VAL A 62 -13.48 -4.56 1.70
CA VAL A 62 -14.05 -3.32 1.17
C VAL A 62 -13.32 -2.87 -0.08
N LYS A 63 -14.01 -2.96 -1.21
CA LYS A 63 -13.53 -2.43 -2.49
C LYS A 63 -13.96 -0.98 -2.64
N ARG A 64 -13.00 -0.07 -2.77
CA ARG A 64 -13.24 1.33 -3.11
C ARG A 64 -12.97 1.56 -4.59
N PHE A 65 -13.72 2.46 -5.20
CA PHE A 65 -13.37 2.96 -6.52
C PHE A 65 -12.12 3.83 -6.42
N TYR A 66 -11.16 3.60 -7.31
CA TYR A 66 -10.03 4.50 -7.46
C TYR A 66 -10.56 5.90 -7.78
N ARG A 67 -10.23 6.87 -6.91
CA ARG A 67 -10.55 8.27 -7.18
C ARG A 67 -9.34 8.96 -7.78
N ARG A 68 -9.56 9.69 -8.87
CA ARG A 68 -8.53 10.44 -9.61
C ARG A 68 -7.77 11.41 -8.71
N GLU A 69 -8.40 11.89 -7.62
CA GLU A 69 -7.77 12.69 -6.57
C GLU A 69 -6.51 12.03 -5.95
N TYR A 70 -6.38 10.71 -5.97
CA TYR A 70 -5.19 10.00 -5.51
C TYR A 70 -4.02 10.08 -6.50
N ALA A 71 -4.30 10.18 -7.81
CA ALA A 71 -3.28 10.48 -8.80
C ALA A 71 -2.75 11.91 -8.62
N ASP A 72 -3.61 12.83 -8.16
CA ASP A 72 -3.25 14.23 -7.92
C ASP A 72 -2.45 14.44 -6.62
N MET A 73 -2.51 13.50 -5.66
CA MET A 73 -1.60 13.50 -4.50
C MET A 73 -0.13 13.34 -4.93
N ASN A 74 0.12 12.73 -6.09
CA ASN A 74 1.46 12.66 -6.68
C ASN A 74 1.99 14.04 -7.15
N LEU A 75 1.11 15.01 -7.41
CA LEU A 75 1.49 16.35 -7.89
C LEU A 75 1.90 17.31 -6.75
N LYS A 76 1.66 16.94 -5.49
CA LYS A 76 2.04 17.73 -4.31
C LYS A 76 3.33 17.24 -3.63
N GLY A 77 4.14 16.46 -4.34
CA GLY A 77 5.48 16.04 -3.87
C GLY A 77 5.52 14.71 -3.11
N THR A 78 4.44 13.93 -3.10
CA THR A 78 4.45 12.57 -2.55
C THR A 78 4.68 11.58 -3.71
N LYS A 79 5.94 11.18 -3.92
CA LYS A 79 6.33 10.22 -4.96
C LYS A 79 5.73 8.83 -4.66
N TRP A 80 4.75 8.38 -5.45
CA TRP A 80 4.19 7.02 -5.34
C TRP A 80 4.21 6.22 -6.66
N LEU A 81 4.86 6.69 -7.73
CA LEU A 81 4.81 6.05 -9.06
C LEU A 81 6.17 5.68 -9.67
N ASP A 82 7.25 5.64 -8.89
CA ASP A 82 8.58 5.25 -9.38
C ASP A 82 8.95 3.78 -9.04
N TYR A 83 7.98 2.91 -8.75
CA TYR A 83 8.22 1.48 -8.45
C TYR A 83 7.56 0.56 -9.47
#